data_AF-A0A2N2F5P2-F1
#
_entry.id   AF-A0A2N2F5P2-F1
#
_cell.length_a   1.000
_cell.length_b   1.000
_cell.length_c   1.000
_cell.angle_alpha   90.00
_cell.angle_beta   90.00
_cell.angle_gamma   90.00
#
_symmetry.space_group_name_H-M   'P 1'
#
loop_
_entity.id
_entity.type
_entity.pdbx_description
1 polymer ?
#
loop_
_entity_poly.entity_id
_entity_poly.type
_entity_poly.pdbx_seq_one_letter_code
_entity_poly.pdbx_strand_id
1 'polypeptide(L)' 'MPKKANIEVHVSTHVDRALRQLKKKIEREGVVRDMKRTVYFEPSTQKRRKRLMRAIK' A
#
# COMPACT_ATOMS: atom_id res chain seq x y z
N MET A 1 14.02 4.55 -6.15
CA MET A 1 12.86 5.28 -6.71
C MET A 1 11.60 4.82 -5.99
N PRO A 2 10.67 5.71 -5.62
CA PRO A 2 9.38 5.30 -5.07
C PRO A 2 8.68 4.38 -6.08
N LYS A 3 8.12 3.26 -5.61
CA LYS A 3 7.31 2.38 -6.46
C LYS A 3 6.14 3.21 -6.99
N LYS A 4 6.03 3.33 -8.32
CA LYS A 4 4.85 3.94 -8.95
C LYS A 4 3.69 2.96 -8.78
N ALA A 5 2.75 3.26 -7.90
CA ALA A 5 1.57 2.43 -7.71
C ALA A 5 0.61 2.68 -8.88
N ASN A 6 0.18 1.61 -9.56
CA ASN A 6 -0.76 1.70 -10.69
C ASN A 6 -2.20 1.71 -10.17
N ILE A 7 -2.63 2.87 -9.65
CA ILE A 7 -3.95 3.06 -9.02
C ILE A 7 -4.97 3.71 -9.94
N GLU A 8 -4.82 3.57 -11.25
CA GLU A 8 -5.74 4.20 -12.21
C GLU A 8 -6.92 3.25 -12.50
N VAL A 9 -8.13 3.79 -12.52
CA VAL A 9 -9.36 3.08 -12.93
C VAL A 9 -10.08 3.95 -13.95
N HIS A 10 -10.40 3.36 -15.10
CA HIS A 10 -11.24 4.01 -16.09
C HIS A 10 -12.70 3.94 -15.61
N VAL A 11 -13.37 5.10 -15.60
CA VAL A 11 -14.76 5.21 -15.16
C VAL A 11 -15.65 5.14 -16.39
N SER A 12 -16.44 4.07 -16.52
CA SER A 12 -17.55 4.01 -17.47
C SER A 12 -18.86 4.43 -16.81
N THR A 13 -20.00 4.15 -17.45
CA THR A 13 -21.38 4.50 -17.04
C THR A 13 -21.74 4.35 -15.55
N HIS A 14 -21.03 3.50 -14.78
CA HIS A 14 -21.30 3.29 -13.35
C HIS A 14 -20.14 3.72 -12.45
N VAL A 15 -20.23 4.94 -11.93
CA VAL A 15 -19.24 5.57 -11.04
C VAL A 15 -18.99 4.77 -9.77
N ASP A 16 -20.05 4.26 -9.11
CA ASP A 16 -19.92 3.50 -7.85
C ASP A 16 -19.09 2.22 -8.01
N ARG A 17 -19.22 1.57 -9.17
CA ARG A 17 -18.44 0.37 -9.48
C ARG A 17 -16.97 0.71 -9.64
N ALA A 18 -16.66 1.83 -10.31
CA ALA A 18 -15.30 2.30 -10.49
C ALA A 18 -14.67 2.68 -9.13
N LEU A 19 -15.40 3.33 -8.23
CA LEU A 19 -14.93 3.64 -6.87
C LEU A 19 -14.61 2.38 -6.07
N ARG A 20 -15.45 1.34 -6.15
CA ARG A 20 -15.18 0.04 -5.50
C ARG A 20 -13.94 -0.65 -6.08
N GLN A 21 -13.74 -0.59 -7.40
CA GLN A 21 -12.54 -1.13 -8.03
C GLN A 21 -11.28 -0.36 -7.62
N LEU A 22 -11.37 0.97 -7.55
CA LEU A 22 -10.28 1.83 -7.11
C LEU A 22 -9.86 1.49 -5.68
N LYS A 23 -10.83 1.38 -4.75
CA LYS A 23 -10.55 0.97 -3.37
C LYS A 23 -9.81 -0.38 -3.32
N LYS A 24 -10.26 -1.38 -4.08
CA LYS A 24 -9.59 -2.69 -4.16
C LYS A 24 -8.17 -2.60 -4.73
N LYS A 25 -7.93 -1.76 -5.74
CA LYS A 25 -6.58 -1.53 -6.28
C LYS A 25 -5.66 -0.86 -5.24
N ILE A 26 -6.15 0.16 -4.52
CA ILE A 26 -5.40 0.82 -3.43
C ILE A 26 -4.98 -0.19 -2.36
N GLU A 27 -5.91 -1.06 -1.94
CA GLU A 27 -5.64 -2.09 -0.94
C GLU A 27 -4.63 -3.13 -1.43
N ARG A 28 -4.74 -3.57 -2.71
CA ARG A 28 -3.83 -4.53 -3.33
C ARG A 28 -2.41 -3.99 -3.47
N GLU A 29 -2.27 -2.76 -3.95
CA GLU A 29 -0.98 -2.08 -4.06
C GLU A 29 -0.40 -1.74 -2.68
N GLY A 30 -1.24 -1.68 -1.64
CA GLY A 30 -0.81 -1.47 -0.26
C GLY A 30 -0.30 -0.06 0.00
N VAL A 31 -0.69 0.91 -0.82
CA VAL A 31 -0.16 2.29 -0.82
C VAL A 31 -0.34 2.95 0.55
N VAL A 32 -1.51 2.79 1.16
CA VAL A 32 -1.80 3.33 2.50
C VAL A 32 -0.87 2.75 3.57
N ARG A 33 -0.53 1.46 3.47
CA ARG A 33 0.38 0.79 4.41
C ARG A 33 1.80 1.33 4.27
N ASP A 34 2.24 1.56 3.04
CA ASP A 34 3.58 2.06 2.78
C ASP A 34 3.72 3.54 3.16
N MET A 35 2.69 4.36 2.89
CA MET A 35 2.60 5.73 3.39
C MET A 35 2.73 5.78 4.92
N LYS A 36 2.00 4.92 5.63
CA LYS A 36 2.08 4.83 7.10
C LYS A 36 3.46 4.42 7.61
N ARG A 37 4.20 3.61 6.85
CA ARG A 37 5.57 3.18 7.21
C ARG A 37 6.61 4.28 7.03
N THR A 38 6.34 5.27 6.19
CA THR A 38 7.29 6.37 5.89
C THR A 38 7.04 7.65 6.68
N VAL A 39 5.96 7.73 7.47
CA VAL A 39 5.61 8.95 8.25
C VAL A 39 6.72 9.35 9.22
N TYR A 40 7.38 8.36 9.82
CA TYR A 40 8.45 8.58 10.79
C TYR A 40 9.70 7.83 10.40
N PHE A 41 10.86 8.34 10.84
CA PHE A 41 12.11 7.62 10.70
C PHE A 41 12.08 6.35 11.55
N GLU A 42 12.34 5.21 10.92
CA GLU A 42 12.52 3.93 11.58
C GLU A 42 14.00 3.51 11.45
N PRO A 43 14.71 3.27 12.58
CA PRO A 43 16.07 2.76 12.54
C PRO A 43 16.17 1.43 11.79
N SER A 44 17.25 1.23 11.03
CA SER A 44 17.48 0.03 10.22
C SER A 44 17.47 -1.26 11.05
N THR A 45 17.94 -1.20 12.29
CA THR A 45 17.93 -2.31 13.26
C THR A 45 16.51 -2.73 13.63
N GLN A 46 15.62 -1.77 13.92
CA GLN A 46 14.21 -2.05 14.22
C GLN A 46 13.48 -2.64 13.01
N LYS A 47 13.73 -2.11 11.81
CA LYS A 47 13.18 -2.63 10.57
C LYS A 47 13.59 -4.09 10.32
N ARG A 48 14.87 -4.44 10.56
CA ARG A 48 15.39 -5.81 10.48
C ARG A 48 14.71 -6.73 11.50
N ARG A 49 14.59 -6.31 12.75
CA ARG A 49 13.93 -7.09 13.82
C ARG A 49 12.46 -7.38 13.48
N LYS A 50 11.69 -6.39 13.03
CA LYS A 50 10.29 -6.57 12.60
C LYS A 50 10.16 -7.54 11.43
N ARG A 51 11.09 -7.51 10.47
CA ARG A 51 11.09 -8.45 9.34
C ARG A 51 11.30 -9.90 9.81
N LEU A 52 12.25 -10.15 10.71
CA LEU A 52 12.52 -11.49 11.24
C LEU A 52 11.31 -12.00 12.05
N MET A 53 10.72 -11.17 12.92
CA MET A 53 9.54 -11.53 13.70
C MET A 53 8.32 -11.89 12.82
N ARG A 54 8.12 -11.18 11.70
CA ARG A 54 7.06 -11.49 10.73
C ARG A 54 7.29 -12.78 9.95
N ALA A 55 8.52 -13.29 9.89
CA ALA A 55 8.85 -14.53 9.18
C ALA A 55 8.69 -15.76 10.08
N ILE A 56 8.76 -15.56 11.41
CA ILE A 56 8.61 -16.61 12.42
C ILE A 56 7.12 -16.84 12.76
N LYS A 57 6.33 -15.76 12.74
CA LYS A 57 4.88 -15.80 12.98
C LYS A 57 4.12 -16.20 11.73
#